data_AF-A0A9R0WKT7-F1
#
_entry.id   AF-A0A9R0WKT7-F1
#
_cell.length_a   1.000
_cell.length_b   1.000
_cell.length_c   1.000
_cell.angle_alpha   90.00
_cell.angle_beta   90.00
_cell.angle_gamma   90.00
#
_symmetry.space_group_name_H-M   'P 1'
#
loop_
_entity.id
_entity.type
_entity.pdbx_description
1 polymer ?
#
loop_
_entity_poly.entity_id
_entity_poly.type
_entity_poly.pdbx_seq_one_letter_code
_entity_poly.pdbx_strand_id
1 'polypeptide(L)'
;MATAARFLRRTLRASEVASRLLSTSHSIVRRAAYTTGGIIDVGQPTPKSHPELLADEEITPGITSEEYMSRRKKLVDALPEKSLAIIASADQQMMTDVVPYSFRQNGDYLYITGCTQPGGVAVLSKETGLCMFMPDKHKEDVVWEGQTAGVEAAVDFFKADKAFPLSEMKKILPEMIEQSKVVYHNAKASTSSYRNFDAFRRASLNNKVKDLMHYTDELRWIKSKSEIKLMRESASIVSQSLLQTMLLSRTHREESQLAAKIEYECKMRGAQRMAFHPVVGGGANGSVVHYSRNDKKIKSGDLVLMDVGCEYHGYLSDLTRTWPPCGRFSAAQEELYSLILETNKECIKLCKPGTSIREIHHHSVKMLISGFQELGIIGKGKSIQYNYLNPTSIGHSLGMDIHDSTSLTLDKPLEPGVVITIEPGIYIPQVPILNENAPDRFRGIGIRIEDEVLITENGHEVLTASVPKEIPHLTTLMNMGGGGSTTESHEARAACN
;
A
#
# COMPACT_ATOMS: atom_id res chain seq x y z
N MET A 1 27.50 -74.69 -40.36
CA MET A 1 28.97 -74.91 -40.47
C MET A 1 29.63 -73.86 -39.59
N ALA A 2 29.96 -74.24 -38.35
CA ALA A 2 31.34 -74.41 -37.86
C ALA A 2 31.88 -73.08 -37.25
N THR A 3 31.86 -72.93 -35.91
CA THR A 3 33.04 -73.02 -34.98
C THR A 3 34.12 -71.96 -35.24
N ALA A 4 34.82 -71.33 -34.29
CA ALA A 4 34.94 -71.39 -32.83
C ALA A 4 35.79 -70.16 -32.40
N ALA A 5 35.66 -69.70 -31.16
CA ALA A 5 36.72 -69.76 -30.13
C ALA A 5 37.43 -68.42 -29.80
N ARG A 6 37.02 -67.91 -28.62
CA ARG A 6 37.76 -67.18 -27.57
C ARG A 6 39.29 -67.14 -27.67
N PHE A 7 39.85 -65.96 -27.34
CA PHE A 7 40.99 -65.83 -26.43
C PHE A 7 40.83 -64.63 -25.49
N LEU A 8 41.52 -64.71 -24.35
CA LEU A 8 41.19 -64.15 -23.03
C LEU A 8 42.41 -63.36 -22.48
N ARG A 9 42.14 -62.44 -21.53
CA ARG A 9 43.02 -61.78 -20.51
C ARG A 9 43.52 -60.36 -20.84
N ARG A 10 43.05 -59.31 -20.12
CA ARG A 10 43.35 -58.84 -18.72
C ARG A 10 44.73 -58.12 -18.67
N THR A 11 44.98 -56.93 -18.08
CA THR A 11 44.35 -56.16 -16.98
C THR A 11 45.17 -54.90 -16.63
N LEU A 12 44.53 -53.91 -15.97
CA LEU A 12 45.05 -52.87 -15.03
C LEU A 12 45.72 -51.62 -15.67
N ARG A 13 45.50 -50.36 -15.24
CA ARG A 13 44.76 -49.75 -14.11
C ARG A 13 44.63 -48.23 -14.34
N ALA A 14 43.49 -47.65 -13.91
CA ALA A 14 43.25 -46.33 -13.24
C ALA A 14 43.95 -45.07 -13.81
N SER A 15 43.37 -43.86 -13.88
CA SER A 15 42.16 -43.24 -13.33
C SER A 15 42.10 -41.80 -13.86
N GLU A 16 40.90 -41.29 -14.17
CA GLU A 16 40.36 -39.94 -13.86
C GLU A 16 39.21 -39.65 -14.86
N VAL A 17 37.95 -39.77 -14.41
CA VAL A 17 37.02 -38.66 -14.07
C VAL A 17 36.50 -37.98 -15.36
N ALA A 18 35.22 -37.86 -15.68
CA ALA A 18 33.91 -38.20 -15.13
C ALA A 18 32.88 -37.96 -16.28
N SER A 19 31.90 -38.83 -16.54
CA SER A 19 30.51 -38.78 -16.01
C SER A 19 29.73 -37.53 -16.49
N ARG A 20 28.52 -37.53 -17.08
CA ARG A 20 27.31 -38.39 -17.08
C ARG A 20 26.49 -37.99 -18.31
N LEU A 21 26.01 -38.88 -19.19
CA LEU A 21 24.87 -39.81 -19.06
C LEU A 21 23.55 -39.19 -18.58
N LEU A 22 22.66 -39.04 -19.56
CA LEU A 22 21.22 -38.82 -19.45
C LEU A 22 20.60 -39.83 -18.46
N SER A 23 20.06 -39.31 -17.36
CA SER A 23 19.23 -40.05 -16.42
C SER A 23 17.83 -39.44 -16.48
N THR A 24 16.93 -40.14 -17.15
CA THR A 24 15.48 -39.92 -17.11
C THR A 24 14.96 -40.18 -15.69
N SER A 25 14.84 -39.13 -14.88
CA SER A 25 14.07 -39.18 -13.64
C SER A 25 12.58 -39.09 -13.97
N HIS A 26 11.86 -40.18 -13.71
CA HIS A 26 10.41 -40.22 -13.66
C HIS A 26 9.89 -39.08 -12.78
N SER A 27 9.19 -38.11 -13.39
CA SER A 27 8.38 -37.18 -12.63
C SER A 27 7.20 -37.97 -12.04
N ILE A 28 7.21 -38.12 -10.72
CA ILE A 28 6.03 -38.56 -9.99
C ILE A 28 5.01 -37.42 -10.13
N VAL A 29 4.13 -37.55 -11.12
CA VAL A 29 2.90 -36.75 -11.17
C VAL A 29 2.06 -37.19 -9.98
N ARG A 30 2.12 -36.44 -8.87
CA ARG A 30 1.10 -36.53 -7.83
C ARG A 30 -0.22 -36.15 -8.48
N ARG A 31 -1.00 -37.15 -8.91
CA ARG A 31 -2.43 -36.98 -9.12
C ARG A 31 -3.01 -36.61 -7.76
N ALA A 32 -3.22 -35.32 -7.52
CA ALA A 32 -4.15 -34.87 -6.50
C ALA A 32 -5.49 -35.55 -6.84
N ALA A 33 -6.02 -36.34 -5.91
CA ALA A 33 -7.36 -36.84 -6.05
C ALA A 33 -8.30 -35.63 -6.02
N TYR A 34 -8.82 -35.23 -7.17
CA TYR A 34 -9.90 -34.26 -7.25
C TYR A 34 -11.11 -34.90 -6.56
N THR A 35 -11.33 -34.56 -5.30
CA THR A 35 -12.62 -34.77 -4.66
C THR A 35 -13.63 -33.96 -5.46
N THR A 36 -14.60 -34.64 -6.05
CA THR A 36 -15.74 -34.05 -6.78
C THR A 36 -16.73 -33.35 -5.85
N GLY A 37 -16.30 -32.92 -4.66
CA GLY A 37 -17.09 -32.01 -3.84
C GLY A 37 -17.14 -30.68 -4.58
N GLY A 38 -18.34 -30.19 -4.87
CA GLY A 38 -18.50 -28.91 -5.55
C GLY A 38 -17.66 -27.83 -4.89
N ILE A 39 -16.90 -27.07 -5.70
CA ILE A 39 -16.19 -25.89 -5.22
C ILE A 39 -17.26 -24.92 -4.71
N ILE A 40 -17.28 -24.70 -3.41
CA ILE A 40 -18.19 -23.72 -2.81
C ILE A 40 -17.56 -22.36 -3.08
N ASP A 41 -18.13 -21.65 -4.05
CA ASP A 41 -17.85 -20.22 -4.22
C ASP A 41 -18.44 -19.48 -3.01
N VAL A 42 -17.61 -18.69 -2.34
CA VAL A 42 -18.01 -17.89 -1.18
C VAL A 42 -18.11 -16.40 -1.53
N GLY A 43 -18.00 -16.04 -2.81
CA GLY A 43 -18.02 -14.65 -3.28
C GLY A 43 -16.67 -13.95 -3.27
N GLN A 44 -15.60 -14.67 -2.93
CA GLN A 44 -14.22 -14.21 -3.04
C GLN A 44 -13.29 -15.41 -3.29
N PRO A 45 -12.04 -15.17 -3.74
CA PRO A 45 -11.07 -16.24 -3.90
C PRO A 45 -10.88 -17.07 -2.63
N THR A 46 -10.84 -18.38 -2.79
CA THR A 46 -10.55 -19.38 -1.74
C THR A 46 -9.43 -20.30 -2.23
N PRO A 47 -8.77 -21.05 -1.34
CA PRO A 47 -7.78 -22.04 -1.78
C PRO A 47 -8.33 -23.11 -2.71
N LYS A 48 -9.63 -23.44 -2.59
CA LYS A 48 -10.30 -24.40 -3.48
C LYS A 48 -10.63 -23.83 -4.85
N SER A 49 -10.99 -22.54 -4.93
CA SER A 49 -11.35 -21.89 -6.18
C SER A 49 -10.15 -21.30 -6.92
N HIS A 50 -9.10 -20.89 -6.20
CA HIS A 50 -7.91 -20.23 -6.73
C HIS A 50 -6.63 -20.75 -6.02
N PRO A 51 -6.27 -22.04 -6.16
CA PRO A 51 -5.10 -22.64 -5.51
C PRO A 51 -3.76 -22.02 -5.94
N GLU A 52 -3.72 -21.32 -7.07
CA GLU A 52 -2.58 -20.55 -7.54
C GLU A 52 -2.40 -19.21 -6.81
N LEU A 53 -3.45 -18.72 -6.14
CA LEU A 53 -3.48 -17.43 -5.48
C LEU A 53 -3.47 -17.55 -3.95
N LEU A 54 -4.15 -18.56 -3.38
CA LEU A 54 -4.25 -18.79 -1.93
C LEU A 54 -3.80 -20.21 -1.56
N ALA A 55 -3.00 -20.32 -0.51
CA ALA A 55 -2.68 -21.62 0.11
C ALA A 55 -3.84 -22.12 1.00
N ASP A 56 -3.92 -23.43 1.28
CA ASP A 56 -5.06 -24.09 1.95
C ASP A 56 -5.54 -23.45 3.26
N GLU A 57 -4.64 -22.84 4.03
CA GLU A 57 -4.93 -22.21 5.34
C GLU A 57 -5.13 -20.69 5.25
N GLU A 58 -5.16 -20.11 4.05
CA GLU A 58 -5.30 -18.67 3.82
C GLU A 58 -6.77 -18.24 3.64
N ILE A 59 -7.15 -17.15 4.32
CA ILE A 59 -8.44 -16.48 4.10
C ILE A 59 -8.29 -15.39 3.02
N THR A 60 -7.16 -14.69 3.03
CA THR A 60 -6.74 -13.76 1.99
C THR A 60 -5.31 -14.10 1.58
N PRO A 61 -4.88 -13.78 0.35
CA PRO A 61 -3.54 -14.16 -0.12
C PRO A 61 -2.45 -13.68 0.84
N GLY A 62 -1.65 -14.62 1.35
CA GLY A 62 -0.57 -14.36 2.31
C GLY A 62 -0.99 -14.29 3.79
N ILE A 63 -2.28 -14.22 4.14
CA ILE A 63 -2.74 -14.15 5.54
C ILE A 63 -3.59 -15.38 5.90
N THR A 64 -3.10 -16.15 6.87
CA THR A 64 -3.74 -17.39 7.31
C THR A 64 -4.95 -17.16 8.20
N SER A 65 -5.84 -18.15 8.28
CA SER A 65 -6.95 -18.13 9.24
C SER A 65 -6.46 -18.02 10.69
N GLU A 66 -5.32 -18.65 11.02
CA GLU A 66 -4.69 -18.53 12.34
C GLU A 66 -4.27 -17.09 12.65
N GLU A 67 -3.71 -16.37 11.68
CA GLU A 67 -3.32 -14.97 11.86
C GLU A 67 -4.56 -14.09 12.10
N TYR A 68 -5.63 -14.29 11.34
CA TYR A 68 -6.90 -13.59 11.58
C TYR A 68 -7.47 -13.89 12.98
N MET A 69 -7.48 -15.16 13.40
CA MET A 69 -7.90 -15.56 14.76
C MET A 69 -7.02 -14.91 15.85
N SER A 70 -5.71 -14.80 15.61
CA SER A 70 -4.78 -14.12 16.52
C SER A 70 -5.08 -12.63 16.64
N ARG A 71 -5.34 -11.93 15.53
CA ARG A 71 -5.74 -10.51 15.51
C ARG A 71 -7.01 -10.29 16.34
N ARG A 72 -8.02 -11.14 16.13
CA ARG A 72 -9.28 -11.13 16.90
C ARG A 72 -9.05 -11.29 18.39
N LYS A 73 -8.22 -12.27 18.76
CA LYS A 73 -7.85 -12.50 20.17
C LYS A 73 -7.16 -11.27 20.77
N LYS A 74 -6.16 -10.70 20.08
CA LYS A 74 -5.47 -9.48 20.53
C LYS A 74 -6.42 -8.32 20.75
N LEU A 75 -7.41 -8.15 19.86
CA LEU A 75 -8.39 -7.06 19.99
C LEU A 75 -9.25 -7.27 21.23
N VAL A 76 -9.79 -8.47 21.43
CA VAL A 76 -10.60 -8.80 22.62
C VAL A 76 -9.79 -8.63 23.92
N ASP A 77 -8.52 -9.05 23.92
CA ASP A 77 -7.65 -8.95 25.09
C ASP A 77 -7.28 -7.49 25.42
N ALA A 78 -7.22 -6.60 24.42
CA ALA A 78 -6.93 -5.18 24.60
C ALA A 78 -8.14 -4.37 25.10
N LEU A 79 -9.36 -4.85 24.84
CA LEU A 79 -10.58 -4.17 25.26
C LEU A 79 -10.87 -4.40 26.75
N PRO A 80 -11.47 -3.42 27.46
CA PRO A 80 -11.90 -3.61 28.85
C PRO A 80 -12.87 -4.78 29.04
N GLU A 81 -12.98 -5.31 30.25
CA GLU A 81 -13.92 -6.40 30.54
C GLU A 81 -15.37 -6.04 30.18
N LYS A 82 -16.11 -7.04 29.68
CA LYS A 82 -17.50 -6.91 29.22
C LYS A 82 -17.68 -5.85 28.11
N SER A 83 -16.69 -5.72 27.23
CA SER A 83 -16.77 -4.87 26.04
C SER A 83 -17.33 -5.63 24.84
N LEU A 84 -18.08 -4.92 24.00
CA LEU A 84 -18.56 -5.39 22.71
C LEU A 84 -17.95 -4.52 21.60
N ALA A 85 -17.20 -5.11 20.68
CA ALA A 85 -16.72 -4.41 19.48
C ALA A 85 -17.68 -4.67 18.31
N ILE A 86 -18.11 -3.62 17.62
CA ILE A 86 -18.94 -3.68 16.41
C ILE A 86 -18.16 -3.05 15.25
N ILE A 87 -17.91 -3.83 14.21
CA ILE A 87 -17.11 -3.44 13.05
C ILE A 87 -17.94 -3.70 11.80
N ALA A 88 -18.40 -2.64 11.14
CA ALA A 88 -19.12 -2.75 9.88
C ALA A 88 -18.17 -2.81 8.68
N SER A 89 -18.56 -3.55 7.63
CA SER A 89 -17.96 -3.44 6.31
C SER A 89 -18.11 -2.03 5.74
N ALA A 90 -17.34 -1.72 4.71
CA ALA A 90 -17.61 -0.56 3.87
C ALA A 90 -18.92 -0.76 3.07
N ASP A 91 -19.56 0.36 2.74
CA ASP A 91 -20.70 0.39 1.81
C ASP A 91 -20.21 0.41 0.36
N GLN A 92 -20.96 -0.23 -0.53
CA GLN A 92 -20.77 -0.11 -1.96
C GLN A 92 -21.03 1.34 -2.40
N GLN A 93 -19.99 2.00 -2.90
CA GLN A 93 -20.11 3.35 -3.43
C GLN A 93 -20.63 3.32 -4.87
N MET A 94 -21.51 4.26 -5.20
CA MET A 94 -22.16 4.35 -6.51
C MET A 94 -21.60 5.54 -7.30
N MET A 95 -21.17 5.30 -8.54
CA MET A 95 -20.73 6.33 -9.48
C MET A 95 -21.93 7.07 -10.07
N THR A 96 -22.97 6.31 -10.41
CA THR A 96 -24.30 6.79 -10.78
C THR A 96 -25.32 5.89 -10.07
N ASP A 97 -26.62 6.18 -10.17
CA ASP A 97 -27.68 5.44 -9.47
C ASP A 97 -27.65 3.91 -9.67
N VAL A 98 -27.04 3.42 -10.76
CA VAL A 98 -26.97 1.98 -11.10
C VAL A 98 -25.56 1.46 -11.38
N VAL A 99 -24.54 2.32 -11.40
CA VAL A 99 -23.15 1.92 -11.72
C VAL A 99 -22.30 2.00 -10.46
N PRO A 100 -21.82 0.88 -9.90
CA PRO A 100 -20.96 0.88 -8.73
C PRO A 100 -19.52 1.30 -9.09
N TYR A 101 -18.83 1.97 -8.15
CA TYR A 101 -17.38 2.01 -8.14
C TYR A 101 -16.81 0.62 -7.78
N SER A 102 -15.55 0.36 -8.12
CA SER A 102 -14.87 -0.84 -7.63
C SER A 102 -14.86 -0.88 -6.10
N PHE A 103 -15.42 -1.94 -5.51
CA PHE A 103 -15.54 -2.06 -4.06
C PHE A 103 -14.18 -2.04 -3.38
N ARG A 104 -14.05 -1.27 -2.29
CA ARG A 104 -12.91 -1.32 -1.37
C ARG A 104 -13.43 -1.54 0.04
N GLN A 105 -12.90 -2.54 0.74
CA GLN A 105 -13.31 -2.82 2.10
C GLN A 105 -12.79 -1.76 3.09
N ASN A 106 -13.47 -1.63 4.22
CA ASN A 106 -12.96 -0.91 5.37
C ASN A 106 -11.74 -1.65 5.97
N GLY A 107 -10.64 -0.93 6.22
CA GLY A 107 -9.38 -1.52 6.70
C GLY A 107 -9.55 -2.34 7.99
N ASP A 108 -10.30 -1.85 8.97
CA ASP A 108 -10.52 -2.56 10.24
C ASP A 108 -11.37 -3.83 10.04
N TYR A 109 -12.44 -3.75 9.24
CA TYR A 109 -13.26 -4.91 8.92
C TYR A 109 -12.45 -5.99 8.18
N LEU A 110 -11.67 -5.59 7.19
CA LEU A 110 -10.80 -6.50 6.44
C LEU A 110 -9.73 -7.12 7.35
N TYR A 111 -9.10 -6.32 8.23
CA TYR A 111 -8.06 -6.77 9.16
C TYR A 111 -8.54 -7.83 10.14
N ILE A 112 -9.81 -7.74 10.57
CA ILE A 112 -10.41 -8.62 11.57
C ILE A 112 -11.04 -9.88 10.96
N THR A 113 -11.61 -9.76 9.76
CA THR A 113 -12.46 -10.82 9.17
C THR A 113 -11.85 -11.51 7.95
N GLY A 114 -11.08 -10.78 7.13
CA GLY A 114 -10.65 -11.23 5.81
C GLY A 114 -11.77 -11.26 4.76
N CYS A 115 -12.97 -10.78 5.09
CA CYS A 115 -14.09 -10.71 4.15
C CYS A 115 -13.97 -9.48 3.24
N THR A 116 -13.92 -9.71 1.94
CA THR A 116 -13.72 -8.67 0.91
C THR A 116 -15.02 -8.22 0.25
N GLN A 117 -16.18 -8.54 0.84
CA GLN A 117 -17.51 -8.24 0.32
C GLN A 117 -18.24 -7.19 1.17
N PRO A 118 -19.18 -6.41 0.60
CA PRO A 118 -19.97 -5.42 1.33
C PRO A 118 -21.07 -6.06 2.20
N GLY A 119 -21.71 -5.23 3.02
CA GLY A 119 -22.96 -5.54 3.75
C GLY A 119 -22.82 -6.35 5.04
N GLY A 120 -21.61 -6.77 5.41
CA GLY A 120 -21.37 -7.55 6.63
C GLY A 120 -21.16 -6.70 7.88
N VAL A 121 -21.56 -7.23 9.05
CA VAL A 121 -21.24 -6.64 10.36
C VAL A 121 -20.58 -7.69 11.25
N ALA A 122 -19.36 -7.43 11.70
CA ALA A 122 -18.62 -8.26 12.64
C ALA A 122 -18.82 -7.73 14.05
N VAL A 123 -19.07 -8.64 14.99
CA VAL A 123 -19.23 -8.36 16.41
C VAL A 123 -18.28 -9.25 17.19
N LEU A 124 -17.46 -8.64 18.03
CA LEU A 124 -16.44 -9.32 18.84
C LEU A 124 -16.68 -9.07 20.33
N SER A 125 -16.69 -10.14 21.12
CA SER A 125 -16.61 -10.06 22.59
C SER A 125 -15.88 -11.28 23.16
N LYS A 126 -15.47 -11.21 24.43
CA LYS A 126 -14.83 -12.34 25.11
C LYS A 126 -15.77 -13.55 25.26
N GLU A 127 -17.06 -13.29 25.43
CA GLU A 127 -18.09 -14.30 25.66
C GLU A 127 -18.57 -14.96 24.37
N THR A 128 -18.59 -14.21 23.26
CA THR A 128 -19.15 -14.70 21.99
C THR A 128 -18.07 -15.13 20.99
N GLY A 129 -16.84 -14.64 21.12
CA GLY A 129 -15.86 -14.74 20.03
C GLY A 129 -16.25 -13.85 18.86
N LEU A 130 -15.95 -14.27 17.63
CA LEU A 130 -16.40 -13.62 16.41
C LEU A 130 -17.83 -14.03 16.07
N CYS A 131 -18.75 -13.07 16.06
CA CYS A 131 -20.07 -13.20 15.50
C CYS A 131 -20.17 -12.37 14.21
N MET A 132 -20.59 -12.96 13.09
CA MET A 132 -20.77 -12.24 11.83
C MET A 132 -22.24 -12.21 11.41
N PHE A 133 -22.78 -11.01 11.19
CA PHE A 133 -24.04 -10.81 10.49
C PHE A 133 -23.75 -10.65 9.01
N MET A 134 -24.22 -11.60 8.19
CA MET A 134 -23.91 -11.70 6.77
C MET A 134 -25.13 -11.34 5.92
N PRO A 135 -24.95 -10.74 4.73
CA PRO A 135 -26.07 -10.45 3.82
C PRO A 135 -26.97 -11.66 3.61
N ASP A 136 -28.28 -11.41 3.56
CA ASP A 136 -29.28 -12.44 3.25
C ASP A 136 -29.06 -12.95 1.81
N LYS A 137 -29.13 -14.26 1.60
CA LYS A 137 -28.98 -14.85 0.26
C LYS A 137 -30.30 -14.74 -0.51
N HIS A 138 -30.35 -13.91 -1.54
CA HIS A 138 -31.42 -13.94 -2.54
C HIS A 138 -30.90 -14.53 -3.86
N LYS A 139 -31.72 -15.35 -4.52
CA LYS A 139 -31.29 -16.06 -5.75
C LYS A 139 -31.15 -15.09 -6.92
N GLU A 140 -31.95 -14.04 -6.89
CA GLU A 140 -31.99 -12.99 -7.88
C GLU A 140 -30.69 -12.18 -7.87
N ASP A 141 -30.12 -11.91 -6.68
CA ASP A 141 -28.89 -11.12 -6.51
C ASP A 141 -27.67 -11.83 -7.12
N VAL A 142 -27.61 -13.17 -7.04
CA VAL A 142 -26.47 -13.94 -7.57
C VAL A 142 -26.28 -13.75 -9.08
N VAL A 143 -27.38 -13.53 -9.81
CA VAL A 143 -27.32 -13.30 -11.26
C VAL A 143 -26.67 -11.95 -11.59
N TRP A 144 -26.81 -10.96 -10.70
CA TRP A 144 -26.34 -9.59 -10.92
C TRP A 144 -25.00 -9.29 -10.27
N GLU A 145 -24.82 -9.73 -9.03
CA GLU A 145 -23.71 -9.34 -8.15
C GLU A 145 -22.70 -10.47 -7.95
N GLY A 146 -23.03 -11.67 -8.41
CA GLY A 146 -22.26 -12.88 -8.16
C GLY A 146 -22.57 -13.50 -6.79
N GLN A 147 -21.80 -14.50 -6.41
CA GLN A 147 -22.01 -15.20 -5.16
C GLN A 147 -21.70 -14.29 -3.97
N THR A 148 -22.58 -14.26 -2.98
CA THR A 148 -22.35 -13.52 -1.73
C THR A 148 -21.99 -14.48 -0.59
N ALA A 149 -21.03 -14.08 0.25
CA ALA A 149 -20.70 -14.80 1.48
C ALA A 149 -21.89 -14.77 2.45
N GLY A 150 -22.48 -15.94 2.70
CA GLY A 150 -23.53 -16.09 3.70
C GLY A 150 -23.03 -16.63 5.04
N VAL A 151 -23.99 -17.03 5.87
CA VAL A 151 -23.77 -17.58 7.22
C VAL A 151 -22.81 -18.78 7.20
N GLU A 152 -22.92 -19.67 6.22
CA GLU A 152 -22.05 -20.84 6.12
C GLU A 152 -20.60 -20.44 5.83
N ALA A 153 -20.39 -19.45 4.95
CA ALA A 153 -19.05 -18.94 4.66
C ALA A 153 -18.43 -18.26 5.88
N ALA A 154 -19.21 -17.54 6.68
CA ALA A 154 -18.75 -16.95 7.94
C ALA A 154 -18.18 -18.00 8.90
N VAL A 155 -18.87 -19.12 9.09
CA VAL A 155 -18.41 -20.19 9.99
C VAL A 155 -17.26 -20.99 9.37
N ASP A 156 -17.46 -21.51 8.15
CA ASP A 156 -16.56 -22.50 7.57
C ASP A 156 -15.27 -21.89 7.03
N PHE A 157 -15.34 -20.68 6.44
CA PHE A 157 -14.21 -20.03 5.80
C PHE A 157 -13.61 -18.91 6.67
N PHE A 158 -14.41 -17.95 7.14
CA PHE A 158 -13.92 -16.83 7.96
C PHE A 158 -13.65 -17.19 9.43
N LYS A 159 -14.01 -18.43 9.84
CA LYS A 159 -13.83 -18.97 11.20
C LYS A 159 -14.52 -18.12 12.26
N ALA A 160 -15.75 -17.71 11.97
CA ALA A 160 -16.65 -17.09 12.94
C ALA A 160 -17.18 -18.16 13.92
N ASP A 161 -17.19 -17.83 15.20
CA ASP A 161 -17.76 -18.67 16.25
C ASP A 161 -19.30 -18.74 16.14
N LYS A 162 -19.90 -17.64 15.66
CA LYS A 162 -21.33 -17.56 15.34
C LYS A 162 -21.55 -16.76 14.06
N ALA A 163 -22.61 -17.08 13.34
CA ALA A 163 -23.04 -16.26 12.22
C ALA A 163 -24.57 -16.27 12.09
N PHE A 164 -25.12 -15.16 11.63
CA PHE A 164 -26.56 -14.98 11.43
C PHE A 164 -26.82 -14.18 10.14
N PRO A 165 -27.99 -14.33 9.51
CA PRO A 165 -28.41 -13.44 8.45
C PRO A 165 -28.53 -11.99 8.95
N LEU A 166 -28.27 -11.02 8.10
CA LEU A 166 -28.33 -9.59 8.44
C LEU A 166 -29.75 -9.18 8.85
N SER A 167 -30.78 -9.79 8.27
CA SER A 167 -32.18 -9.65 8.67
C SER A 167 -32.44 -9.98 10.15
N GLU A 168 -31.66 -10.87 10.77
CA GLU A 168 -31.77 -11.21 12.20
C GLU A 168 -31.00 -10.25 13.13
N MET A 169 -30.15 -9.38 12.59
CA MET A 169 -29.33 -8.45 13.38
C MET A 169 -30.16 -7.55 14.28
N LYS A 170 -31.33 -7.09 13.81
CA LYS A 170 -32.25 -6.23 14.58
C LYS A 170 -32.80 -6.94 15.83
N LYS A 171 -32.81 -8.27 15.86
CA LYS A 171 -33.25 -9.08 17.00
C LYS A 171 -32.09 -9.37 17.94
N ILE A 172 -30.94 -9.78 17.40
CA ILE A 172 -29.84 -10.36 18.18
C ILE A 172 -28.90 -9.29 18.75
N LEU A 173 -28.49 -8.32 17.92
CA LEU A 173 -27.48 -7.32 18.32
C LEU A 173 -27.92 -6.43 19.50
N PRO A 174 -29.20 -6.02 19.64
CA PRO A 174 -29.65 -5.27 20.81
C PRO A 174 -29.40 -6.00 22.14
N GLU A 175 -29.63 -7.31 22.20
CA GLU A 175 -29.40 -8.10 23.41
C GLU A 175 -27.90 -8.11 23.78
N MET A 176 -27.02 -8.27 22.79
CA MET A 176 -25.57 -8.22 22.99
C MET A 176 -25.12 -6.84 23.50
N ILE A 177 -25.68 -5.77 22.96
CA ILE A 177 -25.41 -4.38 23.40
C ILE A 177 -25.84 -4.18 24.86
N GLU A 178 -27.03 -4.65 25.24
CA GLU A 178 -27.57 -4.47 26.60
C GLU A 178 -26.76 -5.24 27.66
N GLN A 179 -26.25 -6.42 27.31
CA GLN A 179 -25.41 -7.24 28.18
C GLN A 179 -23.99 -6.66 28.35
N SER A 180 -23.56 -5.80 27.42
CA SER A 180 -22.24 -5.18 27.47
C SER A 180 -22.16 -3.99 28.43
N LYS A 181 -20.98 -3.80 29.03
CA LYS A 181 -20.67 -2.62 29.85
C LYS A 181 -20.32 -1.42 28.97
N VAL A 182 -19.59 -1.66 27.89
CA VAL A 182 -19.09 -0.66 26.94
C VAL A 182 -19.22 -1.23 25.53
N VAL A 183 -19.65 -0.39 24.59
CA VAL A 183 -19.71 -0.72 23.16
C VAL A 183 -18.65 0.09 22.44
N TYR A 184 -17.72 -0.59 21.76
CA TYR A 184 -16.76 0.03 20.87
C TYR A 184 -17.22 -0.15 19.43
N HIS A 185 -17.17 0.90 18.63
CA HIS A 185 -17.49 0.78 17.21
C HIS A 185 -16.63 1.69 16.36
N ASN A 186 -16.50 1.36 15.08
CA ASN A 186 -15.81 2.20 14.10
C ASN A 186 -16.66 3.45 13.78
N ALA A 187 -16.47 4.54 14.54
CA ALA A 187 -17.31 5.74 14.47
C ALA A 187 -17.35 6.37 13.07
N LYS A 188 -16.20 6.35 12.37
CA LYS A 188 -16.02 6.87 11.02
C LYS A 188 -16.54 5.96 9.90
N ALA A 189 -16.85 4.70 10.17
CA ALA A 189 -17.51 3.86 9.17
C ALA A 189 -18.87 4.46 8.82
N SER A 190 -19.25 4.34 7.56
CA SER A 190 -20.50 4.85 7.00
C SER A 190 -21.73 4.31 7.73
N THR A 191 -22.89 4.90 7.42
CA THR A 191 -24.19 4.77 8.08
C THR A 191 -24.60 3.32 8.36
N SER A 192 -24.09 2.76 9.46
CA SER A 192 -24.41 1.39 9.80
C SER A 192 -25.81 1.33 10.40
N SER A 193 -26.69 0.49 9.84
CA SER A 193 -28.10 0.38 10.23
C SER A 193 -28.31 0.09 11.72
N TYR A 194 -27.35 -0.56 12.38
CA TYR A 194 -27.37 -0.84 13.81
C TYR A 194 -27.37 0.42 14.69
N ARG A 195 -26.88 1.57 14.18
CA ARG A 195 -26.88 2.84 14.94
C ARG A 195 -28.30 3.34 15.22
N ASN A 196 -29.27 2.90 14.42
CA ASN A 196 -30.69 3.24 14.59
C ASN A 196 -31.40 2.36 15.62
N PHE A 197 -30.76 1.32 16.15
CA PHE A 197 -31.37 0.44 17.15
C PHE A 197 -31.50 1.15 18.51
N ASP A 198 -32.63 0.95 19.20
CA ASP A 198 -32.90 1.56 20.51
C ASP A 198 -31.85 1.23 21.56
N ALA A 199 -31.31 0.00 21.55
CA ALA A 199 -30.22 -0.39 22.43
C ALA A 199 -28.95 0.43 22.19
N PHE A 200 -28.56 0.63 20.93
CA PHE A 200 -27.38 1.43 20.59
C PHE A 200 -27.58 2.90 20.97
N ARG A 201 -28.73 3.49 20.63
CA ARG A 201 -29.06 4.88 20.99
C ARG A 201 -29.04 5.09 22.50
N ARG A 202 -29.65 4.19 23.29
CA ARG A 202 -29.58 4.23 24.76
C ARG A 202 -28.16 4.06 25.28
N ALA A 203 -27.36 3.17 24.71
CA ALA A 203 -25.96 3.02 25.10
C ALA A 203 -25.17 4.32 24.82
N SER A 204 -25.41 4.97 23.68
CA SER A 204 -24.77 6.23 23.31
C SER A 204 -25.17 7.37 24.26
N LEU A 205 -26.47 7.52 24.57
CA LEU A 205 -26.96 8.54 25.51
C LEU A 205 -26.40 8.36 26.92
N ASN A 206 -26.10 7.12 27.32
CA ASN A 206 -25.48 6.79 28.60
C ASN A 206 -23.94 6.79 28.56
N ASN A 207 -23.33 7.36 27.51
CA ASN A 207 -21.87 7.43 27.33
C ASN A 207 -21.15 6.07 27.38
N LYS A 208 -21.86 4.99 27.00
CA LYS A 208 -21.29 3.63 26.90
C LYS A 208 -20.68 3.33 25.53
N VAL A 209 -20.98 4.13 24.51
CA VAL A 209 -20.44 3.96 23.16
C VAL A 209 -19.13 4.73 23.04
N LYS A 210 -18.07 4.06 22.57
CA LYS A 210 -16.74 4.62 22.38
C LYS A 210 -16.19 4.27 21.00
N ASP A 211 -15.21 5.05 20.55
CA ASP A 211 -14.52 4.77 19.29
C ASP A 211 -13.58 3.57 19.44
N LEU A 212 -13.64 2.65 18.48
CA LEU A 212 -12.76 1.48 18.39
C LEU A 212 -11.39 1.83 17.78
N MET A 213 -11.30 2.92 17.01
CA MET A 213 -10.15 3.25 16.16
C MET A 213 -8.79 3.16 16.88
N HIS A 214 -8.71 3.63 18.13
CA HIS A 214 -7.46 3.54 18.89
C HIS A 214 -6.97 2.10 19.10
N TYR A 215 -7.88 1.16 19.36
CA TYR A 215 -7.50 -0.24 19.57
C TYR A 215 -7.12 -0.92 18.25
N THR A 216 -7.87 -0.69 17.17
CA THR A 216 -7.51 -1.26 15.86
C THR A 216 -6.19 -0.69 15.34
N ASP A 217 -5.96 0.60 15.53
CA ASP A 217 -4.73 1.27 15.13
C ASP A 217 -3.50 0.76 15.90
N GLU A 218 -3.61 0.50 17.21
CA GLU A 218 -2.54 -0.13 18.01
C GLU A 218 -2.19 -1.53 17.49
N LEU A 219 -3.19 -2.31 17.05
CA LEU A 219 -2.97 -3.64 16.48
C LEU A 219 -2.30 -3.57 15.10
N ARG A 220 -2.70 -2.61 14.27
CA ARG A 220 -2.19 -2.39 12.90
C ARG A 220 -0.85 -1.64 12.87
N TRP A 221 -0.43 -1.04 13.98
CA TRP A 221 0.82 -0.29 14.10
C TRP A 221 2.04 -1.15 13.75
N ILE A 222 2.14 -2.33 14.37
CA ILE A 222 3.25 -3.29 14.18
C ILE A 222 2.81 -4.40 13.24
N LYS A 223 3.46 -4.47 12.07
CA LYS A 223 3.10 -5.43 11.02
C LYS A 223 3.66 -6.81 11.36
N SER A 224 2.85 -7.85 11.12
CA SER A 224 3.28 -9.24 11.15
C SER A 224 4.26 -9.52 10.00
N LYS A 225 4.96 -10.67 10.06
CA LYS A 225 5.85 -11.10 8.97
C LYS A 225 5.10 -11.26 7.65
N SER A 226 3.85 -11.71 7.71
CA SER A 226 2.98 -11.90 6.54
C SER A 226 2.60 -10.55 5.94
N GLU A 227 2.24 -9.59 6.79
CA GLU A 227 1.92 -8.21 6.38
C GLU A 227 3.13 -7.52 5.74
N ILE A 228 4.31 -7.64 6.35
CA ILE A 228 5.56 -7.09 5.80
C ILE A 228 5.87 -7.70 4.43
N LYS A 229 5.60 -9.00 4.22
CA LYS A 229 5.80 -9.64 2.91
C LYS A 229 4.89 -9.01 1.85
N LEU A 230 3.63 -8.75 2.18
CA LEU A 230 2.68 -8.09 1.28
C LEU A 230 3.08 -6.64 0.98
N MET A 231 3.54 -5.90 2.00
CA MET A 231 4.04 -4.53 1.82
C MET A 231 5.33 -4.47 0.98
N ARG A 232 6.23 -5.45 1.11
CA ARG A 232 7.39 -5.55 0.21
C ARG A 232 6.97 -5.78 -1.23
N GLU A 233 5.92 -6.56 -1.45
CA GLU A 233 5.41 -6.83 -2.80
C GLU A 233 4.71 -5.60 -3.38
N SER A 234 3.85 -4.89 -2.63
CA SER A 234 3.25 -3.62 -3.09
C SER A 234 4.34 -2.60 -3.45
N ALA A 235 5.35 -2.42 -2.60
CA ALA A 235 6.48 -1.54 -2.84
C ALA A 235 7.28 -1.93 -4.09
N SER A 236 7.50 -3.24 -4.29
CA SER A 236 8.19 -3.77 -5.48
C SER A 236 7.40 -3.50 -6.77
N ILE A 237 6.08 -3.73 -6.74
CA ILE A 237 5.18 -3.48 -7.87
C ILE A 237 5.22 -2.01 -8.27
N VAL A 238 5.00 -1.08 -7.33
CA VAL A 238 4.98 0.36 -7.65
C VAL A 238 6.38 0.83 -8.08
N SER A 239 7.45 0.31 -7.48
CA SER A 239 8.83 0.65 -7.84
C SER A 239 9.16 0.29 -9.28
N GLN A 240 8.87 -0.96 -9.68
CA GLN A 240 9.10 -1.42 -11.05
C GLN A 240 8.22 -0.67 -12.05
N SER A 241 6.98 -0.38 -11.66
CA SER A 241 6.03 0.36 -12.49
C SER A 241 6.51 1.79 -12.73
N LEU A 242 6.98 2.47 -11.69
CA LEU A 242 7.50 3.83 -11.78
C LEU A 242 8.77 3.87 -12.64
N LEU A 243 9.67 2.89 -12.53
CA LEU A 243 10.83 2.79 -13.42
C LEU A 243 10.45 2.74 -14.90
N GLN A 244 9.43 1.95 -15.25
CA GLN A 244 8.92 1.89 -16.64
C GLN A 244 8.27 3.21 -17.07
N THR A 245 7.54 3.87 -16.17
CA THR A 245 6.94 5.19 -16.43
C THR A 245 8.00 6.28 -16.64
N MET A 246 9.06 6.29 -15.82
CA MET A 246 10.19 7.21 -15.97
C MET A 246 10.83 7.04 -17.35
N LEU A 247 11.06 5.81 -17.81
CA LEU A 247 11.61 5.55 -19.15
C LEU A 247 10.68 6.06 -20.26
N LEU A 248 9.37 5.87 -20.13
CA LEU A 248 8.38 6.34 -21.09
C LEU A 248 8.32 7.88 -21.17
N SER A 249 8.55 8.57 -20.05
CA SER A 249 8.42 10.03 -19.95
C SER A 249 9.30 10.83 -20.91
N ARG A 250 10.35 10.20 -21.45
CA ARG A 250 11.25 10.79 -22.45
C ARG A 250 10.52 11.15 -23.76
N THR A 251 9.68 10.24 -24.23
CA THR A 251 8.98 10.34 -25.52
C THR A 251 7.52 10.76 -25.35
N HIS A 252 6.91 10.48 -24.21
CA HIS A 252 5.51 10.80 -23.91
C HIS A 252 5.45 11.76 -22.73
N ARG A 253 5.22 13.04 -23.02
CA ARG A 253 5.32 14.16 -22.06
C ARG A 253 3.97 14.75 -21.71
N GLU A 254 2.93 13.94 -21.68
CA GLU A 254 1.62 14.36 -21.17
C GLU A 254 1.41 13.73 -19.80
N GLU A 255 1.00 14.52 -18.81
CA GLU A 255 0.78 14.04 -17.44
C GLU A 255 -0.22 12.86 -17.42
N SER A 256 -1.28 12.94 -18.23
CA SER A 256 -2.28 11.88 -18.38
C SER A 256 -1.72 10.57 -18.94
N GLN A 257 -0.76 10.64 -19.86
CA GLN A 257 -0.11 9.46 -20.43
C GLN A 257 0.77 8.76 -19.40
N LEU A 258 1.46 9.53 -18.54
CA LEU A 258 2.25 8.97 -17.46
C LEU A 258 1.38 8.37 -16.36
N ALA A 259 0.25 9.02 -16.02
CA ALA A 259 -0.75 8.47 -15.11
C ALA A 259 -1.31 7.13 -15.63
N ALA A 260 -1.71 7.08 -16.91
CA ALA A 260 -2.17 5.84 -17.53
C ALA A 260 -1.09 4.75 -17.55
N LYS A 261 0.17 5.11 -17.77
CA LYS A 261 1.30 4.16 -17.79
C LYS A 261 1.54 3.54 -16.42
N ILE A 262 1.59 4.33 -15.35
CA ILE A 262 1.79 3.78 -14.00
C ILE A 262 0.63 2.87 -13.59
N GLU A 263 -0.61 3.28 -13.87
CA GLU A 263 -1.79 2.46 -13.59
C GLU A 263 -1.75 1.12 -14.34
N TYR A 264 -1.39 1.14 -15.63
CA TYR A 264 -1.24 -0.05 -16.44
C TYR A 264 -0.17 -0.98 -15.86
N GLU A 265 1.03 -0.48 -15.57
CA GLU A 265 2.14 -1.29 -15.07
C GLU A 265 1.82 -1.92 -13.71
N CYS A 266 1.22 -1.16 -12.78
CA CYS A 266 0.81 -1.68 -11.47
C CYS A 266 -0.20 -2.84 -11.63
N LYS A 267 -1.25 -2.64 -12.45
CA LYS A 267 -2.27 -3.67 -12.67
C LYS A 267 -1.71 -4.92 -13.37
N MET A 268 -0.85 -4.75 -14.36
CA MET A 268 -0.20 -5.88 -15.06
C MET A 268 0.71 -6.71 -14.14
N ARG A 269 1.15 -6.13 -13.02
CA ARG A 269 1.96 -6.79 -11.99
C ARG A 269 1.15 -7.35 -10.82
N GLY A 270 -0.19 -7.30 -10.91
CA GLY A 270 -1.08 -7.93 -9.94
C GLY A 270 -1.62 -7.01 -8.84
N ALA A 271 -1.30 -5.71 -8.86
CA ALA A 271 -1.97 -4.76 -7.96
C ALA A 271 -3.46 -4.67 -8.33
N GLN A 272 -4.34 -4.71 -7.33
CA GLN A 272 -5.79 -4.63 -7.56
C GLN A 272 -6.21 -3.24 -8.05
N ARG A 273 -5.50 -2.21 -7.59
CA ARG A 273 -5.79 -0.79 -7.83
C ARG A 273 -4.60 0.08 -7.45
N MET A 274 -4.66 1.36 -7.85
CA MET A 274 -3.81 2.38 -7.25
C MET A 274 -4.28 2.65 -5.82
N ALA A 275 -3.33 2.96 -4.93
CA ALA A 275 -3.60 3.26 -3.53
C ALA A 275 -4.38 4.59 -3.37
N PHE A 276 -4.11 5.53 -4.28
CA PHE A 276 -4.76 6.82 -4.42
C PHE A 276 -4.67 7.26 -5.88
N HIS A 277 -5.37 8.34 -6.23
CA HIS A 277 -5.27 8.92 -7.58
C HIS A 277 -3.84 9.46 -7.79
N PRO A 278 -3.08 8.97 -8.78
CA PRO A 278 -1.70 9.40 -9.01
C PRO A 278 -1.58 10.92 -9.12
N VAL A 279 -0.59 11.52 -8.46
CA VAL A 279 -0.23 12.92 -8.70
C VAL A 279 0.82 12.92 -9.81
N VAL A 280 0.57 13.61 -10.92
CA VAL A 280 1.54 13.76 -12.01
C VAL A 280 1.69 15.24 -12.33
N GLY A 281 2.61 15.92 -11.64
CA GLY A 281 2.81 17.36 -11.76
C GLY A 281 4.04 17.72 -12.61
N GLY A 282 3.82 18.15 -13.84
CA GLY A 282 4.85 18.72 -14.71
C GLY A 282 5.09 20.21 -14.46
N GLY A 283 6.36 20.62 -14.35
CA GLY A 283 6.76 22.01 -14.12
C GLY A 283 6.07 22.60 -12.89
N ALA A 284 5.39 23.74 -13.08
CA ALA A 284 4.66 24.44 -12.03
C ALA A 284 3.60 23.58 -11.32
N ASN A 285 3.01 22.57 -12.00
CA ASN A 285 2.03 21.69 -11.38
C ASN A 285 2.64 20.83 -10.26
N GLY A 286 3.94 20.54 -10.33
CA GLY A 286 4.67 19.85 -9.25
C GLY A 286 4.71 20.67 -7.95
N SER A 287 4.49 22.00 -8.00
CA SER A 287 4.40 22.86 -6.81
C SER A 287 3.01 22.87 -6.16
N VAL A 288 2.07 22.07 -6.65
CA VAL A 288 0.73 21.92 -6.07
C VAL A 288 0.64 20.56 -5.37
N VAL A 289 0.63 20.57 -4.04
CA VAL A 289 0.77 19.35 -3.19
C VAL A 289 -0.23 18.24 -3.55
N HIS A 290 -1.52 18.59 -3.72
CA HIS A 290 -2.59 17.65 -4.10
C HIS A 290 -3.03 17.84 -5.55
N TYR A 291 -2.09 18.04 -6.48
CA TYR A 291 -2.43 18.15 -7.90
C TYR A 291 -3.06 16.84 -8.42
N SER A 292 -4.27 16.90 -8.95
CA SER A 292 -5.02 15.70 -9.37
C SER A 292 -5.50 15.74 -10.82
N ARG A 293 -5.30 16.86 -11.53
CA ARG A 293 -5.84 17.04 -12.88
C ARG A 293 -5.13 16.19 -13.92
N ASN A 294 -3.81 16.07 -13.83
CA ASN A 294 -2.95 15.31 -14.73
C ASN A 294 -3.27 15.54 -16.22
N ASP A 295 -3.47 16.81 -16.61
CA ASP A 295 -4.06 17.17 -17.91
C ASP A 295 -3.18 18.13 -18.74
N LYS A 296 -1.92 18.33 -18.34
CA LYS A 296 -0.97 19.21 -19.05
C LYS A 296 0.14 18.43 -19.74
N LYS A 297 0.66 19.10 -20.77
CA LYS A 297 1.94 18.77 -21.39
C LYS A 297 3.10 19.28 -20.54
N ILE A 298 4.05 18.39 -20.27
CA ILE A 298 5.32 18.66 -19.59
C ILE A 298 6.29 19.25 -20.61
N LYS A 299 6.80 20.46 -20.35
CA LYS A 299 7.68 21.16 -21.29
C LYS A 299 9.11 20.64 -21.22
N SER A 300 9.87 20.89 -22.28
CA SER A 300 11.32 20.64 -22.25
C SER A 300 11.97 21.50 -21.16
N GLY A 301 12.85 20.89 -20.36
CA GLY A 301 13.52 21.53 -19.23
C GLY A 301 12.74 21.53 -17.92
N ASP A 302 11.45 21.18 -17.91
CA ASP A 302 10.67 21.04 -16.68
C ASP A 302 10.98 19.71 -15.97
N LEU A 303 10.80 19.71 -14.65
CA LEU A 303 10.71 18.48 -13.87
C LEU A 303 9.30 17.88 -13.98
N VAL A 304 9.17 16.60 -13.70
CA VAL A 304 7.91 15.96 -13.34
C VAL A 304 8.04 15.38 -11.93
N LEU A 305 7.07 15.70 -11.08
CA LEU A 305 6.87 15.07 -9.78
C LEU A 305 5.75 14.03 -9.94
N MET A 306 6.05 12.77 -9.66
CA MET A 306 5.04 11.72 -9.58
C MET A 306 4.99 11.12 -8.19
N ASP A 307 3.81 11.19 -7.60
CA ASP A 307 3.47 10.54 -6.33
C ASP A 307 2.44 9.44 -6.60
N VAL A 308 2.84 8.22 -6.27
CA VAL A 308 2.18 7.00 -6.73
C VAL A 308 2.23 5.91 -5.67
N GLY A 309 1.15 5.16 -5.57
CA GLY A 309 1.05 4.00 -4.71
C GLY A 309 0.13 2.96 -5.31
N CYS A 310 0.28 1.69 -4.96
CA CYS A 310 -0.62 0.62 -5.36
C CYS A 310 -1.08 -0.22 -4.16
N GLU A 311 -2.26 -0.82 -4.29
CA GLU A 311 -2.79 -1.77 -3.31
C GLU A 311 -2.53 -3.20 -3.81
N TYR A 312 -1.88 -4.01 -2.98
CA TYR A 312 -1.64 -5.42 -3.20
C TYR A 312 -2.17 -6.25 -2.02
N HIS A 313 -3.25 -6.99 -2.26
CA HIS A 313 -3.94 -7.83 -1.27
C HIS A 313 -4.28 -7.10 0.04
N GLY A 314 -4.71 -5.84 -0.08
CA GLY A 314 -5.14 -5.00 1.03
C GLY A 314 -4.03 -4.20 1.71
N TYR A 315 -2.76 -4.35 1.30
CA TYR A 315 -1.64 -3.54 1.78
C TYR A 315 -1.18 -2.58 0.69
N LEU A 316 -0.85 -1.35 1.09
CA LEU A 316 -0.56 -0.27 0.18
C LEU A 316 0.94 -0.02 0.08
N SER A 317 1.29 0.77 -0.92
CA SER A 317 2.61 1.34 -1.15
C SER A 317 2.47 2.82 -1.40
N ASP A 318 3.53 3.60 -1.17
CA ASP A 318 3.55 5.04 -1.31
C ASP A 318 4.96 5.54 -1.70
N LEU A 319 5.05 6.20 -2.85
CA LEU A 319 6.32 6.50 -3.50
C LEU A 319 6.23 7.74 -4.36
N THR A 320 6.93 8.79 -3.93
CA THR A 320 7.20 9.97 -4.75
C THR A 320 8.61 9.99 -5.33
N ARG A 321 8.71 10.31 -6.63
CA ARG A 321 9.95 10.72 -7.31
C ARG A 321 9.74 11.99 -8.11
N THR A 322 10.80 12.80 -8.19
CA THR A 322 10.86 13.96 -9.07
C THR A 322 12.06 13.83 -10.01
N TRP A 323 11.88 14.01 -11.33
CA TRP A 323 12.97 13.92 -12.31
C TRP A 323 12.73 14.80 -13.54
N PRO A 324 13.77 15.19 -14.30
CA PRO A 324 13.63 15.81 -15.61
C PRO A 324 13.42 14.71 -16.68
N PRO A 325 12.29 14.68 -17.42
CA PRO A 325 12.09 13.68 -18.49
C PRO A 325 13.14 13.76 -19.60
N CYS A 326 13.77 14.92 -19.80
CA CYS A 326 14.89 15.11 -20.72
C CYS A 326 16.27 14.76 -20.16
N GLY A 327 16.34 14.25 -18.92
CA GLY A 327 17.55 13.70 -18.32
C GLY A 327 18.62 14.72 -17.91
N ARG A 328 18.28 16.00 -17.81
CA ARG A 328 19.19 17.05 -17.32
C ARG A 328 18.48 17.96 -16.34
N PHE A 329 19.05 18.09 -15.15
CA PHE A 329 18.65 19.11 -14.18
C PHE A 329 19.29 20.45 -14.59
N SER A 330 18.54 21.54 -14.48
CA SER A 330 19.14 22.88 -14.47
C SER A 330 19.88 23.11 -13.14
N ALA A 331 20.78 24.09 -13.07
CA ALA A 331 21.49 24.41 -11.83
C ALA A 331 20.52 24.72 -10.67
N ALA A 332 19.42 25.42 -10.93
CA ALA A 332 18.40 25.70 -9.91
C ALA A 332 17.66 24.43 -9.45
N GLN A 333 17.36 23.52 -10.38
CA GLN A 333 16.72 22.24 -10.03
C GLN A 333 17.68 21.33 -9.26
N GLU A 334 18.95 21.27 -9.65
CA GLU A 334 19.99 20.46 -8.99
C GLU A 334 20.24 20.91 -7.55
N GLU A 335 20.32 22.22 -7.29
CA GLU A 335 20.48 22.76 -5.94
C GLU A 335 19.30 22.39 -5.02
N LEU A 336 18.06 22.60 -5.49
CA LEU A 336 16.87 22.23 -4.71
C LEU A 336 16.75 20.72 -4.53
N TYR A 337 16.96 19.96 -5.60
CA TYR A 337 16.87 18.50 -5.56
C TYR A 337 17.87 17.91 -4.59
N SER A 338 19.11 18.40 -4.60
CA SER A 338 20.18 17.93 -3.70
C SER A 338 19.83 18.21 -2.24
N LEU A 339 19.25 19.37 -1.92
CA LEU A 339 18.81 19.68 -0.56
C LEU A 339 17.69 18.73 -0.09
N ILE A 340 16.70 18.46 -0.94
CA ILE A 340 15.60 17.53 -0.59
C ILE A 340 16.12 16.09 -0.47
N LEU A 341 16.99 15.67 -1.39
CA LEU A 341 17.61 14.34 -1.36
C LEU A 341 18.44 14.13 -0.10
N GLU A 342 19.26 15.10 0.29
CA GLU A 342 20.07 15.01 1.51
C GLU A 342 19.18 14.99 2.76
N THR A 343 18.14 15.82 2.81
CA THR A 343 17.15 15.78 3.90
C THR A 343 16.48 14.41 4.01
N ASN A 344 16.08 13.82 2.87
CA ASN A 344 15.49 12.47 2.84
C ASN A 344 16.48 11.43 3.41
N LYS A 345 17.75 11.47 2.99
CA LYS A 345 18.79 10.53 3.44
C LYS A 345 19.09 10.67 4.93
N GLU A 346 19.18 11.89 5.45
CA GLU A 346 19.39 12.13 6.88
C GLU A 346 18.18 11.70 7.72
N CYS A 347 16.95 11.98 7.27
CA CYS A 347 15.74 11.51 7.95
C CYS A 347 15.61 9.98 7.96
N ILE A 348 15.96 9.30 6.87
CA ILE A 348 15.98 7.83 6.82
C ILE A 348 16.99 7.26 7.83
N LYS A 349 18.18 7.87 8.00
CA LYS A 349 19.16 7.43 9.02
C LYS A 349 18.62 7.47 10.45
N LEU A 350 17.65 8.34 10.72
CA LEU A 350 16.98 8.44 12.03
C LEU A 350 15.89 7.39 12.25
N CYS A 351 15.46 6.68 11.21
CA CYS A 351 14.45 5.62 11.31
C CYS A 351 15.05 4.39 12.01
N LYS A 352 14.78 4.25 13.30
CA LYS A 352 15.22 3.13 14.13
C LYS A 352 14.32 3.00 15.38
N PRO A 353 14.35 1.86 16.07
CA PRO A 353 13.58 1.69 17.30
C PRO A 353 13.84 2.79 18.33
N GLY A 354 12.78 3.30 18.93
CA GLY A 354 12.83 4.34 19.98
C GLY A 354 12.74 5.78 19.47
N THR A 355 13.03 6.06 18.20
CA THR A 355 12.76 7.37 17.58
C THR A 355 11.29 7.52 17.24
N SER A 356 10.78 8.74 17.05
CA SER A 356 9.39 9.02 16.66
C SER A 356 9.29 9.80 15.33
N ILE A 357 8.13 9.73 14.67
CA ILE A 357 7.87 10.52 13.44
C ILE A 357 8.01 12.02 13.74
N ARG A 358 7.58 12.47 14.92
CA ARG A 358 7.71 13.88 15.35
C ARG A 358 9.17 14.34 15.43
N GLU A 359 10.05 13.52 16.00
CA GLU A 359 11.47 13.84 16.10
C GLU A 359 12.12 13.95 14.72
N ILE A 360 11.82 13.02 13.82
CA ILE A 360 12.30 13.03 12.43
C ILE A 360 11.78 14.27 11.71
N HIS A 361 10.51 14.63 11.94
CA HIS A 361 9.90 15.83 11.37
C HIS A 361 10.64 17.09 11.81
N HIS A 362 10.88 17.26 13.11
CA HIS A 362 11.62 18.40 13.63
C HIS A 362 13.05 18.47 13.08
N HIS A 363 13.70 17.33 12.85
CA HIS A 363 15.01 17.29 12.20
C HIS A 363 14.94 17.79 10.75
N SER A 364 13.99 17.28 9.97
CA SER A 364 13.77 17.70 8.58
C SER A 364 13.50 19.20 8.44
N VAL A 365 12.63 19.76 9.31
CA VAL A 365 12.26 21.17 9.29
C VAL A 365 13.47 22.05 9.56
N LYS A 366 14.34 21.66 10.49
CA LYS A 366 15.59 22.40 10.78
C LYS A 366 16.55 22.41 9.58
N MET A 367 16.74 21.25 8.94
CA MET A 367 17.60 21.14 7.75
C MET A 367 17.07 21.98 6.59
N LEU A 368 15.78 21.86 6.28
CA LEU A 368 15.15 22.58 5.17
C LEU A 368 15.15 24.08 5.41
N ILE A 369 14.88 24.56 6.63
CA ILE A 369 14.99 25.99 6.95
C ILE A 369 16.41 26.50 6.71
N SER A 370 17.44 25.77 7.14
CA SER A 370 18.85 26.18 6.91
C SER A 370 19.15 26.24 5.42
N GLY A 371 18.83 25.17 4.67
CA GLY A 371 19.07 25.10 3.24
C GLY A 371 18.32 26.19 2.46
N PHE A 372 17.05 26.47 2.79
CA PHE A 372 16.30 27.54 2.14
C PHE A 372 16.84 28.94 2.45
N GLN A 373 17.48 29.13 3.61
CA GLN A 373 18.17 30.38 3.94
C GLN A 373 19.49 30.53 3.18
N GLU A 374 20.26 29.45 3.05
CA GLU A 374 21.51 29.42 2.27
C GLU A 374 21.25 29.68 0.79
N LEU A 375 20.16 29.16 0.24
CA LEU A 375 19.71 29.41 -1.14
C LEU A 375 19.04 30.79 -1.33
N GLY A 376 18.86 31.56 -0.25
CA GLY A 376 18.26 32.90 -0.30
C GLY A 376 16.73 32.92 -0.54
N ILE A 377 16.07 31.76 -0.48
CA ILE A 377 14.61 31.64 -0.66
C ILE A 377 13.88 32.23 0.55
N ILE A 378 14.38 31.93 1.75
CA ILE A 378 13.90 32.49 3.02
C ILE A 378 14.96 33.43 3.61
N GLY A 379 14.53 34.59 4.12
CA GLY A 379 15.43 35.50 4.83
C GLY A 379 15.87 34.95 6.20
N LYS A 380 17.08 35.31 6.66
CA LYS A 380 17.54 34.97 8.01
C LYS A 380 16.51 35.44 9.06
N GLY A 381 16.19 34.57 10.01
CA GLY A 381 15.19 34.83 11.07
C GLY A 381 13.72 34.76 10.61
N LYS A 382 13.42 34.44 9.34
CA LYS A 382 12.06 34.29 8.82
C LYS A 382 11.62 32.82 8.72
N SER A 383 12.00 31.99 9.68
CA SER A 383 11.71 30.54 9.68
C SER A 383 10.22 30.20 9.51
N ILE A 384 9.31 31.08 9.98
CA ILE A 384 7.87 30.90 9.82
C ILE A 384 7.41 30.82 8.35
N GLN A 385 8.21 31.34 7.42
CA GLN A 385 7.93 31.27 5.98
C GLN A 385 8.05 29.85 5.41
N TYR A 386 8.69 28.93 6.13
CA TYR A 386 8.84 27.52 5.75
C TYR A 386 7.49 26.85 5.42
N ASN A 387 6.44 27.11 6.19
CA ASN A 387 5.13 26.46 6.00
C ASN A 387 4.49 26.81 4.65
N TYR A 388 4.89 27.92 4.00
CA TYR A 388 4.43 28.25 2.65
C TYR A 388 5.16 27.46 1.56
N LEU A 389 6.35 26.93 1.87
CA LEU A 389 7.17 26.12 0.96
C LEU A 389 6.98 24.63 1.17
N ASN A 390 6.72 24.20 2.41
CA ASN A 390 6.41 22.83 2.73
C ASN A 390 5.36 22.77 3.86
N PRO A 391 4.07 22.59 3.51
CA PRO A 391 2.98 22.48 4.47
C PRO A 391 2.76 21.05 5.00
N THR A 392 3.54 20.05 4.54
CA THR A 392 3.26 18.63 4.83
C THR A 392 4.06 18.12 6.03
N SER A 393 3.65 16.94 6.54
CA SER A 393 4.46 16.16 7.48
C SER A 393 5.71 15.64 6.79
N ILE A 394 6.69 15.16 7.57
CA ILE A 394 7.83 14.41 6.99
C ILE A 394 7.44 13.00 6.54
N GLY A 395 6.28 12.52 6.98
CA GLY A 395 5.78 11.18 6.74
C GLY A 395 4.66 10.80 7.69
N HIS A 396 4.16 9.58 7.51
CA HIS A 396 3.07 8.96 8.26
C HIS A 396 3.25 7.44 8.34
N SER A 397 2.49 6.77 9.19
CA SER A 397 2.37 5.30 9.14
C SER A 397 1.69 4.84 7.86
N LEU A 398 2.13 3.68 7.37
CA LEU A 398 1.62 3.05 6.15
C LEU A 398 1.24 1.59 6.43
N GLY A 399 0.23 1.07 5.74
CA GLY A 399 -0.19 -0.32 5.85
C GLY A 399 -1.44 -0.61 5.03
N MET A 400 -2.56 -0.89 5.69
CA MET A 400 -3.83 -1.16 4.98
C MET A 400 -4.55 0.10 4.53
N ASP A 401 -4.15 1.28 5.03
CA ASP A 401 -4.57 2.59 4.53
C ASP A 401 -3.30 3.46 4.30
N ILE A 402 -3.38 4.48 3.44
CA ILE A 402 -2.22 5.34 3.11
C ILE A 402 -1.72 6.06 4.35
N HIS A 403 -2.60 6.83 4.98
CA HIS A 403 -2.38 7.31 6.34
C HIS A 403 -2.95 6.26 7.30
N ASP A 404 -2.14 5.28 7.67
CA ASP A 404 -2.53 4.21 8.58
C ASP A 404 -2.43 4.65 10.06
N SER A 405 -3.09 3.96 10.97
CA SER A 405 -2.98 4.14 12.43
C SER A 405 -3.14 5.60 12.93
N THR A 406 -4.01 6.40 12.30
CA THR A 406 -4.09 7.87 12.49
C THR A 406 -4.48 8.35 13.89
N SER A 407 -5.04 7.49 14.74
CA SER A 407 -5.36 7.85 16.13
C SER A 407 -4.14 7.80 17.06
N LEU A 408 -3.03 7.22 16.61
CA LEU A 408 -1.80 7.15 17.40
C LEU A 408 -1.04 8.47 17.31
N THR A 409 -0.40 8.86 18.41
CA THR A 409 0.42 10.08 18.44
C THR A 409 1.68 9.92 17.58
N LEU A 410 2.07 10.98 16.87
CA LEU A 410 3.35 11.03 16.13
C LEU A 410 4.57 11.00 17.05
N ASP A 411 4.38 11.15 18.37
CA ASP A 411 5.40 10.95 19.41
C ASP A 411 5.54 9.48 19.85
N LYS A 412 4.69 8.57 19.36
CA LYS A 412 4.79 7.14 19.68
C LYS A 412 6.15 6.62 19.17
N PRO A 413 6.95 5.97 20.03
CA PRO A 413 8.21 5.39 19.60
C PRO A 413 7.99 4.36 18.48
N LEU A 414 8.84 4.42 17.48
CA LEU A 414 8.92 3.43 16.42
C LEU A 414 9.44 2.11 16.99
N GLU A 415 8.87 1.01 16.53
CA GLU A 415 9.17 -0.34 16.97
C GLU A 415 9.46 -1.24 15.76
N PRO A 416 10.26 -2.32 15.90
CA PRO A 416 10.46 -3.27 14.81
C PRO A 416 9.13 -3.79 14.26
N GLY A 417 8.97 -3.72 12.93
CA GLY A 417 7.72 -4.07 12.24
C GLY A 417 6.81 -2.89 11.94
N VAL A 418 7.08 -1.69 12.45
CA VAL A 418 6.39 -0.46 12.02
C VAL A 418 6.87 -0.07 10.62
N VAL A 419 5.95 0.39 9.76
CA VAL A 419 6.26 0.94 8.43
C VAL A 419 5.77 2.37 8.35
N ILE A 420 6.64 3.29 7.93
CA ILE A 420 6.35 4.72 7.75
C ILE A 420 6.87 5.22 6.39
N THR A 421 6.35 6.35 5.92
CA THR A 421 6.94 7.11 4.81
C THR A 421 7.98 8.12 5.31
N ILE A 422 8.93 8.50 4.45
CA ILE A 422 9.84 9.64 4.62
C ILE A 422 9.87 10.47 3.35
N GLU A 423 9.20 11.61 3.35
CA GLU A 423 8.75 12.35 2.16
C GLU A 423 9.03 13.88 2.22
N PRO A 424 10.27 14.33 2.50
CA PRO A 424 10.55 15.77 2.46
C PRO A 424 10.28 16.35 1.07
N GLY A 425 9.85 17.61 1.06
CA GLY A 425 9.60 18.32 -0.18
C GLY A 425 9.73 19.82 -0.07
N ILE A 426 9.67 20.46 -1.24
CA ILE A 426 9.58 21.91 -1.42
C ILE A 426 8.64 22.18 -2.58
N TYR A 427 7.76 23.16 -2.40
CA TYR A 427 6.74 23.56 -3.36
C TYR A 427 6.82 25.08 -3.51
N ILE A 428 7.53 25.56 -4.54
CA ILE A 428 7.66 26.99 -4.79
C ILE A 428 6.61 27.38 -5.83
N PRO A 429 5.61 28.20 -5.46
CA PRO A 429 4.58 28.64 -6.40
C PRO A 429 5.17 29.44 -7.57
N GLN A 430 4.46 29.43 -8.70
CA GLN A 430 4.82 30.25 -9.86
C GLN A 430 4.76 31.76 -9.54
N VAL A 431 3.83 32.15 -8.67
CA VAL A 431 3.61 33.54 -8.26
C VAL A 431 4.49 33.88 -7.05
N PRO A 432 4.95 35.14 -6.90
CA PRO A 432 5.70 35.55 -5.71
C PRO A 432 4.80 35.48 -4.47
N ILE A 433 5.07 34.53 -3.56
CA ILE A 433 4.36 34.41 -2.27
C ILE A 433 5.26 34.74 -1.08
N LEU A 434 6.59 34.77 -1.30
CA LEU A 434 7.59 35.00 -0.27
C LEU A 434 8.50 36.16 -0.65
N ASN A 435 9.50 36.42 0.22
CA ASN A 435 10.55 37.44 0.10
C ASN A 435 10.68 38.10 -1.30
N GLU A 436 10.50 39.42 -1.38
CA GLU A 436 10.64 40.20 -2.63
C GLU A 436 11.99 39.99 -3.33
N ASN A 437 13.02 39.59 -2.55
CA ASN A 437 14.37 39.31 -3.04
C ASN A 437 14.64 37.81 -3.26
N ALA A 438 13.64 36.92 -3.16
CA ALA A 438 13.83 35.50 -3.42
C ALA A 438 14.20 35.27 -4.90
N PRO A 439 15.20 34.42 -5.21
CA PRO A 439 15.64 34.23 -6.58
C PRO A 439 14.53 33.69 -7.50
N ASP A 440 14.24 34.42 -8.59
CA ASP A 440 13.20 34.06 -9.57
C ASP A 440 13.40 32.68 -10.22
N ARG A 441 14.67 32.22 -10.31
CA ARG A 441 15.04 30.94 -10.93
C ARG A 441 14.46 29.69 -10.26
N PHE A 442 13.92 29.82 -9.04
CA PHE A 442 13.31 28.71 -8.30
C PHE A 442 11.78 28.65 -8.43
N ARG A 443 11.14 29.67 -9.02
CA ARG A 443 9.68 29.76 -9.10
C ARG A 443 9.10 28.63 -9.93
N GLY A 444 7.98 28.07 -9.46
CA GLY A 444 7.29 26.95 -10.12
C GLY A 444 8.00 25.61 -9.99
N ILE A 445 9.06 25.49 -9.17
CA ILE A 445 9.71 24.21 -8.91
C ILE A 445 9.05 23.56 -7.69
N GLY A 446 8.52 22.36 -7.91
CA GLY A 446 8.11 21.45 -6.84
C GLY A 446 8.94 20.17 -6.89
N ILE A 447 9.45 19.75 -5.74
CA ILE A 447 10.24 18.52 -5.58
C ILE A 447 9.81 17.84 -4.30
N ARG A 448 9.44 16.55 -4.39
CA ARG A 448 9.31 15.63 -3.27
C ARG A 448 10.06 14.34 -3.61
N ILE A 449 10.70 13.76 -2.60
CA ILE A 449 11.39 12.48 -2.68
C ILE A 449 10.93 11.67 -1.48
N GLU A 450 10.27 10.56 -1.75
CA GLU A 450 9.62 9.76 -0.72
C GLU A 450 10.02 8.30 -0.78
N ASP A 451 10.18 7.68 0.38
CA ASP A 451 10.41 6.25 0.46
C ASP A 451 9.64 5.62 1.62
N GLU A 452 9.30 4.35 1.45
CA GLU A 452 8.73 3.51 2.50
C GLU A 452 9.84 2.88 3.34
N VAL A 453 9.71 3.00 4.65
CA VAL A 453 10.74 2.60 5.61
C VAL A 453 10.15 1.65 6.64
N LEU A 454 10.59 0.39 6.59
CA LEU A 454 10.31 -0.62 7.60
C LEU A 454 11.33 -0.50 8.73
N ILE A 455 10.85 -0.35 9.96
CA ILE A 455 11.69 -0.35 11.15
C ILE A 455 12.09 -1.80 11.48
N THR A 456 13.38 -2.02 11.68
CA THR A 456 13.97 -3.33 12.02
C THR A 456 14.55 -3.28 13.43
N GLU A 457 15.00 -4.43 13.96
CA GLU A 457 15.58 -4.50 15.31
C GLU A 457 16.76 -3.54 15.53
N ASN A 458 17.55 -3.28 14.48
CA ASN A 458 18.80 -2.51 14.59
C ASN A 458 18.80 -1.21 13.75
N GLY A 459 17.66 -0.83 13.17
CA GLY A 459 17.58 0.32 12.27
C GLY A 459 16.34 0.26 11.38
N HIS A 460 16.56 0.28 10.07
CA HIS A 460 15.50 0.27 9.07
C HIS A 460 15.88 -0.49 7.80
N GLU A 461 14.87 -0.79 6.99
CA GLU A 461 14.96 -1.26 5.62
C GLU A 461 14.09 -0.32 4.75
N VAL A 462 14.64 0.14 3.63
CA VAL A 462 13.90 0.97 2.68
C VAL A 462 13.27 0.07 1.61
N LEU A 463 11.94 -0.06 1.63
CA LEU A 463 11.23 -1.01 0.76
C LEU A 463 11.22 -0.57 -0.71
N THR A 464 11.28 0.73 -0.96
CA THR A 464 11.27 1.38 -2.29
C THR A 464 12.68 1.70 -2.82
N ALA A 465 13.73 1.16 -2.20
CA ALA A 465 15.12 1.49 -2.52
C ALA A 465 15.54 1.18 -3.98
N SER A 466 14.78 0.34 -4.68
CA SER A 466 15.06 -0.04 -6.07
C SER A 466 14.83 1.07 -7.09
N VAL A 467 14.07 2.12 -6.74
CA VAL A 467 13.88 3.29 -7.62
C VAL A 467 14.94 4.34 -7.37
N PRO A 468 15.77 4.70 -8.37
CA PRO A 468 16.85 5.64 -8.21
C PRO A 468 16.34 7.03 -7.81
N LYS A 469 17.07 7.67 -6.91
CA LYS A 469 16.86 9.06 -6.47
C LYS A 469 18.15 9.89 -6.47
N GLU A 470 19.28 9.31 -6.84
CA GLU A 470 20.54 10.05 -6.97
C GLU A 470 20.60 10.69 -8.37
N ILE A 471 21.03 11.96 -8.45
CA ILE A 471 21.09 12.72 -9.72
C ILE A 471 21.86 11.97 -10.82
N PRO A 472 23.05 11.37 -10.58
CA PRO A 472 23.76 10.62 -11.60
C PRO A 472 22.99 9.39 -12.11
N HIS A 473 22.26 8.71 -11.22
CA HIS A 473 21.45 7.54 -11.58
C HIS A 473 20.22 7.95 -12.40
N LEU A 474 19.52 9.02 -12.00
CA LEU A 474 18.40 9.57 -12.77
C LEU A 474 18.84 10.04 -14.16
N THR A 475 19.95 10.77 -14.22
CA THR A 475 20.56 11.23 -15.48
C THR A 475 20.91 10.03 -16.37
N THR A 476 21.52 8.99 -15.81
CA THR A 476 21.86 7.78 -16.57
C THR A 476 20.61 7.07 -17.07
N LEU A 477 19.61 6.85 -16.21
CA LEU A 477 18.33 6.22 -16.56
C LEU A 477 17.64 6.94 -17.72
N MET A 478 17.57 8.27 -17.64
CA MET A 478 16.95 9.10 -18.68
C MET A 478 17.78 9.13 -19.97
N ASN A 479 19.03 8.69 -19.97
CA ASN A 479 19.87 8.60 -21.16
C ASN A 479 19.88 7.19 -21.80
N MET A 480 19.52 6.11 -21.08
CA MET A 480 19.67 4.71 -21.55
C MET A 480 18.77 4.28 -22.74
N GLY A 481 17.54 4.80 -22.85
CA GLY A 481 16.57 4.51 -23.94
C GLY A 481 16.86 5.06 -25.35
N GLY A 482 18.12 5.30 -25.73
CA GLY A 482 18.50 5.74 -27.09
C GLY A 482 18.60 4.63 -28.15
N GLY A 483 18.17 3.40 -27.84
CA GLY A 483 18.36 2.21 -28.69
C GLY A 483 17.18 1.83 -29.61
N GLY A 484 16.07 2.57 -29.56
CA GLY A 484 14.98 2.45 -30.55
C GLY A 484 15.40 3.02 -31.90
N SER A 485 14.72 2.62 -32.99
CA SER A 485 15.06 2.96 -34.38
C SER A 485 15.53 4.41 -34.56
N THR A 486 16.48 4.63 -35.47
CA THR A 486 17.17 5.92 -35.69
C THR A 486 16.22 7.12 -35.79
N THR A 487 14.99 6.94 -36.27
CA THR A 487 13.93 7.96 -36.34
C THR A 487 13.39 8.43 -34.99
N GLU A 488 13.09 7.53 -34.04
CA GLU A 488 12.62 7.91 -32.70
C GLU A 488 13.73 8.61 -31.89
N SER A 489 14.99 8.20 -32.11
CA SER A 489 16.15 8.82 -31.46
C SER A 489 16.38 10.28 -31.91
N HIS A 490 16.00 10.62 -33.15
CA HIS A 490 16.10 11.98 -33.68
C HIS A 490 14.98 12.88 -33.16
N GLU A 491 13.73 12.39 -33.08
CA GLU A 491 12.62 13.15 -32.51
C GLU A 491 12.78 13.35 -30.99
N ALA A 492 13.25 12.33 -30.25
CA ALA A 492 13.53 12.44 -28.83
C ALA A 492 14.66 13.44 -28.52
N ARG A 493 15.71 13.48 -29.37
CA ARG A 493 16.79 14.48 -29.26
C ARG A 493 16.34 15.87 -29.69
N ALA A 494 15.53 15.99 -30.74
CA ALA A 494 15.00 17.28 -31.20
C ALA A 494 14.03 17.89 -30.20
N ALA A 495 13.27 17.07 -29.46
CA ALA A 495 12.32 17.55 -28.45
C ALA A 495 12.97 17.93 -27.11
N CYS A 496 14.21 17.51 -26.83
CA CYS A 496 14.95 17.83 -25.60
C CYS A 496 16.08 18.86 -25.80
N ASN A 497 16.23 19.42 -27.00
CA ASN A 497 17.16 20.50 -27.31
C ASN A 497 16.48 21.87 -27.36
#